data_AF-X1J4P4-F1
#
_entry.id   AF-X1J4P4-F1
#
_cell.length_a   1.000
_cell.length_b   1.000
_cell.length_c   1.000
_cell.angle_alpha   90.00
_cell.angle_beta   90.00
_cell.angle_gamma   90.00
#
_symmetry.space_group_name_H-M   'P 1'
#
loop_
_entity.id
_entity.type
_entity.pdbx_description
1 polymer ?
#
loop_
_entity_poly.entity_id
_entity_poly.type
_entity_poly.pdbx_seq_one_letter_code
_entity_poly.pdbx_strand_id
1 'polypeptide(L)'
;LKAVQAIKDLKIGEILVLDNIRKWDTENKSFKDFAEAEKTEMVQVLSPLFDYFIEDGFGVAHRAQPSIVGFKTLLAGPLILKEFQYMTKLIQNPEKPVAMLIGGAKAIGKYKAMKYNFENDRLDYALCSGLTAILIMEAIGMNMGSKNKDIISKDLEANKDDIIATYNKFKDKIILPKDLVIKENGGTKNISTEEAGKYNTITGDIGPETVKEFSDVIMKCKTIIANGPPGIFEDEVFRDGTKAIKKL
;
A
#
# COMPACT_ATOMS: atom_id res chain seq x y z
N LEU A 1 19.70 31.49 -5.75
CA LEU A 1 19.80 32.68 -6.64
C LEU A 1 19.23 32.44 -8.05
N LYS A 2 19.70 31.44 -8.82
CA LYS A 2 19.15 31.15 -10.16
C LYS A 2 17.64 30.89 -10.17
N ALA A 3 17.12 30.06 -9.25
CA ALA A 3 15.69 29.78 -9.14
C ALA A 3 14.86 31.03 -8.84
N VAL A 4 15.32 31.86 -7.90
CA VAL A 4 14.66 33.12 -7.52
C VAL A 4 14.53 34.05 -8.72
N GLN A 5 15.60 34.21 -9.49
CA GLN A 5 15.58 35.05 -10.68
C GLN A 5 14.63 34.48 -11.75
N ALA A 6 14.68 33.18 -12.01
CA ALA A 6 13.80 32.52 -12.97
C ALA A 6 12.31 32.67 -12.60
N ILE A 7 11.96 32.64 -11.31
CA ILE A 7 10.57 32.88 -10.85
C ILE A 7 10.17 34.34 -11.09
N LYS A 8 11.05 35.30 -10.78
CA LYS A 8 10.76 36.74 -10.97
C LYS A 8 10.63 37.15 -12.44
N ASP A 9 11.34 36.46 -13.33
CA ASP A 9 11.30 36.72 -14.77
C ASP A 9 10.14 36.03 -15.49
N LEU A 10 9.35 35.22 -14.77
CA LEU A 10 8.22 34.46 -15.33
C LEU A 10 7.10 35.40 -15.77
N LYS A 11 6.65 35.27 -17.02
CA LYS A 11 5.57 36.10 -17.58
C LYS A 11 4.21 35.45 -17.37
N ILE A 12 3.16 36.26 -17.50
CA ILE A 12 1.77 35.80 -17.44
C ILE A 12 1.54 34.67 -18.46
N GLY A 13 1.10 33.51 -17.97
CA GLY A 13 0.82 32.32 -18.78
C GLY A 13 2.00 31.36 -18.96
N GLU A 14 3.20 31.71 -18.48
CA GLU A 14 4.36 30.82 -18.53
C GLU A 14 4.37 29.82 -17.37
N ILE A 15 4.97 28.64 -17.60
CA ILE A 15 5.12 27.57 -16.61
C ILE A 15 6.60 27.35 -16.36
N LEU A 16 6.99 27.33 -15.09
CA LEU A 16 8.34 27.01 -14.64
C LEU A 16 8.34 25.76 -13.78
N VAL A 17 9.23 24.82 -14.09
CA VAL A 17 9.50 23.66 -13.24
C VAL A 17 10.87 23.85 -12.61
N LEU A 18 10.92 23.84 -11.28
CA LEU A 18 12.17 23.90 -10.53
C LEU A 18 12.85 22.53 -10.49
N ASP A 19 14.12 22.53 -10.11
CA ASP A 19 14.89 21.31 -9.91
C ASP A 19 14.35 20.49 -8.71
N ASN A 20 14.85 19.26 -8.56
CA ASN A 20 14.42 18.34 -7.50
C ASN A 20 14.62 18.95 -6.10
N ILE A 21 13.52 19.17 -5.39
CA ILE A 21 13.49 19.76 -4.04
C ILE A 21 14.29 18.96 -3.01
N ARG A 22 14.51 17.65 -3.22
CA ARG A 22 15.34 16.82 -2.32
C ARG A 22 16.83 17.13 -2.37
N LYS A 23 17.26 18.04 -3.24
CA LYS A 23 18.60 18.64 -3.19
C LYS A 23 18.78 19.57 -1.99
N TRP A 24 17.69 20.05 -1.38
CA TRP A 24 17.73 20.72 -0.09
C TRP A 24 17.83 19.66 1.02
N ASP A 25 18.92 19.66 1.78
CA ASP A 25 19.13 18.64 2.83
C ASP A 25 18.00 18.62 3.87
N THR A 26 17.41 19.78 4.16
CA THR A 26 16.27 19.90 5.07
C THR A 26 15.01 19.23 4.53
N GLU A 27 14.84 19.11 3.21
CA GLU A 27 13.68 18.45 2.60
C GLU A 27 13.63 16.95 2.93
N ASN A 28 14.79 16.32 3.16
CA ASN A 28 14.86 14.90 3.53
C ASN A 28 14.58 14.64 5.02
N LYS A 29 14.29 15.68 5.81
CA LYS A 29 13.95 15.58 7.24
C LYS A 29 12.43 15.64 7.45
N SER A 30 11.96 14.94 8.48
CA SER A 30 10.57 15.03 8.93
C SER A 30 10.50 15.89 10.17
N PHE A 31 9.57 16.85 10.18
CA PHE A 31 9.37 17.80 11.26
C PHE A 31 8.14 17.42 12.09
N LYS A 32 8.28 17.42 13.41
CA LYS A 32 7.14 17.20 14.33
C LYS A 32 6.41 18.51 14.60
N ASP A 33 7.17 19.60 14.77
CA ASP A 33 6.64 20.95 14.85
C ASP A 33 6.72 21.60 13.46
N PHE A 34 5.58 21.92 12.87
CA PHE A 34 5.52 22.51 11.54
C PHE A 34 6.13 23.93 11.53
N ALA A 35 6.17 24.63 12.66
CA ALA A 35 6.84 25.92 12.77
C ALA A 35 8.35 25.85 12.54
N GLU A 36 8.96 24.68 12.72
CA GLU A 36 10.37 24.45 12.36
C GLU A 36 10.56 24.28 10.85
N ALA A 37 9.58 23.65 10.18
CA ALA A 37 9.59 23.49 8.72
C ALA A 37 9.50 24.86 8.02
N GLU A 38 8.71 25.78 8.57
CA GLU A 38 8.59 27.16 8.07
C GLU A 38 9.93 27.92 8.04
N LYS A 39 10.84 27.59 8.97
CA LYS A 39 12.13 28.26 9.14
C LYS A 39 13.21 27.72 8.20
N THR A 40 12.91 26.69 7.42
CA THR A 40 13.88 26.11 6.49
C THR A 40 14.21 27.09 5.36
N GLU A 41 15.45 27.03 4.87
CA GLU A 41 15.95 27.95 3.85
C GLU A 41 15.06 27.95 2.59
N MET A 42 14.65 26.77 2.12
CA MET A 42 13.75 26.63 0.97
C MET A 42 12.44 27.40 1.18
N VAL A 43 11.79 27.23 2.33
CA VAL A 43 10.52 27.89 2.61
C VAL A 43 10.69 29.40 2.70
N GLN A 44 11.69 29.86 3.44
CA GLN A 44 11.96 31.29 3.61
C GLN A 44 12.32 31.98 2.28
N VAL A 45 13.04 31.29 1.39
CA VAL A 45 13.46 31.83 0.09
C VAL A 45 12.31 31.85 -0.92
N LEU A 46 11.46 30.82 -0.93
CA LEU A 46 10.40 30.68 -1.95
C LEU A 46 9.09 31.35 -1.56
N SER A 47 8.70 31.37 -0.28
CA SER A 47 7.41 31.93 0.17
C SER A 47 7.14 33.35 -0.33
N PRO A 48 8.12 34.28 -0.40
CA PRO A 48 7.88 35.64 -0.89
C PRO A 48 7.73 35.76 -2.42
N LEU A 49 7.89 34.66 -3.17
CA LEU A 49 7.93 34.67 -4.63
C LEU A 49 6.64 34.16 -5.29
N PHE A 50 5.64 33.80 -4.50
CA PHE A 50 4.33 33.36 -4.97
C PHE A 50 3.23 33.88 -4.05
N ASP A 51 2.03 34.04 -4.59
CA ASP A 51 0.86 34.47 -3.83
C ASP A 51 0.15 33.29 -3.15
N TYR A 52 0.16 32.12 -3.81
CA TYR A 52 -0.52 30.91 -3.35
C TYR A 52 0.38 29.69 -3.45
N PHE A 53 0.30 28.82 -2.45
CA PHE A 53 0.87 27.47 -2.51
C PHE A 53 -0.26 26.47 -2.70
N ILE A 54 -0.17 25.70 -3.78
CA ILE A 54 -1.14 24.64 -4.10
C ILE A 54 -0.41 23.32 -3.96
N GLU A 55 -0.81 22.52 -2.97
CA GLU A 55 -0.30 21.16 -2.80
C GLU A 55 -1.21 20.21 -3.57
N ASP A 56 -0.63 19.53 -4.56
CA ASP A 56 -1.35 18.57 -5.40
C ASP A 56 -0.69 17.18 -5.41
N GLY A 57 0.32 16.95 -4.56
CA GLY A 57 1.07 15.72 -4.41
C GLY A 57 0.47 14.78 -3.36
N PHE A 58 -0.66 14.15 -3.66
CA PHE A 58 -1.30 13.20 -2.72
C PHE A 58 -0.35 12.08 -2.24
N GLY A 59 0.51 11.56 -3.12
CA GLY A 59 1.47 10.50 -2.78
C GLY A 59 2.53 10.88 -1.73
N VAL A 60 2.74 12.18 -1.48
CA VAL A 60 3.68 12.70 -0.46
C VAL A 60 2.99 13.34 0.72
N ALA A 61 1.65 13.49 0.69
CA ALA A 61 0.86 14.15 1.74
C ALA A 61 0.99 13.51 3.15
N HIS A 62 1.45 12.25 3.23
CA HIS A 62 1.72 11.56 4.52
C HIS A 62 3.04 11.99 5.18
N ARG A 63 3.81 12.89 4.57
CA ARG A 63 5.15 13.27 5.01
C ARG A 63 5.14 14.68 5.59
N ALA A 64 5.67 14.83 6.81
CA ALA A 64 5.87 16.14 7.41
C ALA A 64 7.21 16.76 6.96
N GLN A 65 7.36 16.95 5.63
CA GLN A 65 8.55 17.55 5.01
C GLN A 65 8.32 19.05 4.75
N PRO A 66 9.39 19.87 4.68
CA PRO A 66 9.29 21.32 4.44
C PRO A 66 8.42 21.73 3.26
N SER A 67 8.54 21.04 2.12
CA SER A 67 7.72 21.34 0.94
C SER A 67 6.22 21.12 1.14
N ILE A 68 5.84 20.26 2.09
CA ILE A 68 4.45 19.86 2.34
C ILE A 68 3.82 20.68 3.47
N VAL A 69 4.55 20.88 4.57
CA VAL A 69 3.99 21.49 5.80
C VAL A 69 4.57 22.85 6.14
N GLY A 70 5.59 23.32 5.40
CA GLY A 70 6.30 24.56 5.71
C GLY A 70 5.65 25.83 5.14
N PHE A 71 4.78 25.73 4.13
CA PHE A 71 4.15 26.90 3.52
C PHE A 71 2.80 27.23 4.18
N LYS A 72 2.60 28.49 4.61
CA LYS A 72 1.44 28.93 5.42
C LYS A 72 0.09 28.93 4.70
N THR A 73 0.08 29.17 3.39
CA THR A 73 -1.15 29.27 2.60
C THR A 73 -1.33 28.02 1.77
N LEU A 74 -1.83 26.96 2.40
CA LEU A 74 -2.05 25.67 1.75
C LEU A 74 -3.43 25.62 1.09
N LEU A 75 -3.45 25.55 -0.24
CA LEU A 75 -4.63 25.18 -1.01
C LEU A 75 -4.46 23.74 -1.51
N ALA A 76 -5.51 22.93 -1.40
CA ALA A 76 -5.52 21.60 -1.99
C ALA A 76 -5.77 21.72 -3.50
N GLY A 77 -4.89 21.13 -4.29
CA GLY A 77 -5.06 21.02 -5.73
C GLY A 77 -6.13 20.00 -6.14
N PRO A 78 -6.47 19.95 -7.45
CA PRO A 78 -7.51 19.07 -7.97
C PRO A 78 -7.28 17.57 -7.70
N LEU A 79 -6.03 17.08 -7.76
CA LEU A 79 -5.70 15.69 -7.46
C LEU A 79 -5.95 15.39 -5.98
N ILE A 80 -5.46 16.23 -5.06
CA ILE A 80 -5.70 16.02 -3.63
C ILE A 80 -7.19 16.08 -3.30
N LEU A 81 -7.94 17.05 -3.85
CA LEU A 81 -9.38 17.15 -3.63
C LEU A 81 -10.10 15.88 -4.11
N LYS A 82 -9.75 15.39 -5.30
CA LYS A 82 -10.30 14.16 -5.86
C LYS A 82 -9.99 12.95 -4.96
N GLU A 83 -8.73 12.75 -4.59
CA GLU A 83 -8.30 11.64 -3.73
C GLU A 83 -8.98 11.69 -2.35
N PHE A 84 -9.08 12.89 -1.76
CA PHE A 84 -9.74 13.08 -0.47
C PHE A 84 -11.24 12.76 -0.52
N GLN A 85 -11.94 13.15 -1.59
CA GLN A 85 -13.35 12.82 -1.81
C GLN A 85 -13.55 11.30 -1.92
N TYR A 86 -12.73 10.60 -2.70
CA TYR A 86 -12.79 9.15 -2.82
C TYR A 86 -12.49 8.47 -1.47
N MET A 87 -11.41 8.86 -0.80
CA MET A 87 -11.05 8.29 0.50
C MET A 87 -12.11 8.54 1.57
N THR A 88 -12.72 9.72 1.59
CA THR A 88 -13.78 10.05 2.54
C THR A 88 -14.99 9.16 2.31
N LYS A 89 -15.41 8.96 1.05
CA LYS A 89 -16.48 8.02 0.71
C LYS A 89 -16.14 6.59 1.20
N LEU A 90 -14.92 6.14 0.95
CA LEU A 90 -14.46 4.80 1.35
C LEU A 90 -14.34 4.60 2.86
N ILE A 91 -13.91 5.63 3.60
CA ILE A 91 -13.65 5.53 5.06
C ILE A 91 -14.92 5.75 5.88
N GLN A 92 -15.78 6.70 5.47
CA GLN A 92 -16.92 7.11 6.30
C GLN A 92 -18.18 6.28 6.04
N ASN A 93 -18.49 5.95 4.79
CA ASN A 93 -19.71 5.23 4.45
C ASN A 93 -19.54 4.40 3.17
N PRO A 94 -18.70 3.36 3.17
CA PRO A 94 -18.51 2.52 2.01
C PRO A 94 -19.79 1.71 1.72
N GLU A 95 -20.09 1.51 0.44
CA GLU A 95 -21.23 0.69 0.03
C GLU A 95 -20.92 -0.78 0.31
N LYS A 96 -21.78 -1.43 1.11
CA LYS A 96 -21.60 -2.82 1.52
C LYS A 96 -22.17 -3.82 0.50
N PRO A 97 -21.59 -5.01 0.33
CA PRO A 97 -20.41 -5.51 1.07
C PRO A 97 -19.09 -4.87 0.65
N VAL A 98 -18.17 -4.72 1.60
CA VAL A 98 -16.81 -4.20 1.41
C VAL A 98 -15.81 -5.34 1.46
N ALA A 99 -15.01 -5.50 0.41
CA ALA A 99 -13.85 -6.38 0.44
C ALA A 99 -12.55 -5.60 0.33
N MET A 100 -11.52 -6.09 1.04
CA MET A 100 -10.16 -5.58 0.95
C MET A 100 -9.27 -6.66 0.34
N LEU A 101 -8.72 -6.40 -0.83
CA LEU A 101 -7.67 -7.25 -1.43
C LEU A 101 -6.32 -6.82 -0.89
N ILE A 102 -5.61 -7.75 -0.26
CA ILE A 102 -4.37 -7.48 0.44
C ILE A 102 -3.29 -8.36 -0.16
N GLY A 103 -2.23 -7.76 -0.71
CA GLY A 103 -1.14 -8.50 -1.33
C GLY A 103 0.23 -7.87 -1.13
N GLY A 104 1.20 -8.14 -1.99
CA GLY A 104 2.53 -7.50 -2.01
C GLY A 104 3.45 -7.85 -0.85
N ALA A 105 4.58 -7.12 -0.76
CA ALA A 105 5.71 -7.51 0.08
C ALA A 105 5.72 -6.95 1.52
N LYS A 106 4.96 -5.89 1.82
CA LYS A 106 4.94 -5.27 3.16
C LYS A 106 3.93 -5.97 4.07
N ALA A 107 4.27 -7.17 4.54
CA ALA A 107 3.34 -8.07 5.23
C ALA A 107 2.65 -7.44 6.45
N ILE A 108 3.43 -6.98 7.43
CA ILE A 108 2.88 -6.51 8.72
C ILE A 108 2.06 -5.24 8.62
N GLY A 109 2.49 -4.27 7.81
CA GLY A 109 1.77 -3.00 7.66
C GLY A 109 0.37 -3.20 7.08
N LYS A 110 0.24 -4.15 6.15
CA LYS A 110 -1.03 -4.49 5.52
C LYS A 110 -1.94 -5.32 6.41
N TYR A 111 -1.36 -6.26 7.17
CA TYR A 111 -2.08 -6.97 8.22
C TYR A 111 -2.67 -5.97 9.25
N LYS A 112 -1.89 -4.99 9.71
CA LYS A 112 -2.38 -3.96 10.65
C LYS A 112 -3.52 -3.13 10.06
N ALA A 113 -3.42 -2.76 8.78
CA ALA A 113 -4.49 -2.05 8.08
C ALA A 113 -5.77 -2.90 7.97
N MET A 114 -5.65 -4.18 7.63
CA MET A 114 -6.78 -5.12 7.60
C MET A 114 -7.45 -5.25 8.96
N LYS A 115 -6.66 -5.54 10.00
CA LYS A 115 -7.12 -5.67 11.38
C LYS A 115 -7.89 -4.42 11.81
N TYR A 116 -7.30 -3.24 11.60
CA TYR A 116 -7.95 -1.97 11.93
C TYR A 116 -9.33 -1.82 11.26
N ASN A 117 -9.44 -2.18 9.97
CA ASN A 117 -10.73 -2.08 9.28
C ASN A 117 -11.77 -3.10 9.78
N PHE A 118 -11.35 -4.31 10.15
CA PHE A 118 -12.26 -5.26 10.80
C PHE A 118 -12.70 -4.81 12.19
N GLU A 119 -11.78 -4.30 13.02
CA GLU A 119 -12.08 -3.86 14.39
C GLU A 119 -12.99 -2.62 14.45
N ASN A 120 -13.09 -1.88 13.35
CA ASN A 120 -13.95 -0.70 13.22
C ASN A 120 -15.19 -0.95 12.34
N ASP A 121 -15.55 -2.22 12.09
CA ASP A 121 -16.74 -2.62 11.32
C ASP A 121 -16.81 -2.06 9.88
N ARG A 122 -15.64 -1.76 9.30
CA ARG A 122 -15.48 -1.19 7.95
C ARG A 122 -15.25 -2.23 6.86
N LEU A 123 -15.09 -3.50 7.25
CA LEU A 123 -14.70 -4.57 6.34
C LEU A 123 -15.58 -5.82 6.51
N ASP A 124 -16.14 -6.30 5.39
CA ASP A 124 -16.92 -7.53 5.35
C ASP A 124 -16.04 -8.73 4.99
N TYR A 125 -15.09 -8.56 4.06
CA TYR A 125 -14.17 -9.62 3.63
C TYR A 125 -12.73 -9.11 3.45
N ALA A 126 -11.74 -9.93 3.82
CA ALA A 126 -10.33 -9.71 3.49
C ALA A 126 -9.84 -10.83 2.58
N LEU A 127 -9.41 -10.49 1.37
CA LEU A 127 -8.80 -11.39 0.40
C LEU A 127 -7.29 -11.30 0.54
N CYS A 128 -6.71 -12.20 1.32
CA CYS A 128 -5.30 -12.15 1.70
C CYS A 128 -4.43 -12.92 0.71
N SER A 129 -3.40 -12.28 0.18
CA SER A 129 -2.44 -12.83 -0.78
C SER A 129 -1.02 -12.30 -0.49
N GLY A 130 -0.03 -12.70 -1.31
CA GLY A 130 1.37 -12.31 -1.12
C GLY A 130 1.91 -12.63 0.29
N LEU A 131 2.88 -11.84 0.76
CA LEU A 131 3.54 -12.09 2.04
C LEU A 131 2.62 -11.89 3.25
N THR A 132 1.55 -11.11 3.14
CA THR A 132 0.56 -11.00 4.22
C THR A 132 -0.18 -12.31 4.44
N ALA A 133 -0.54 -13.03 3.38
CA ALA A 133 -1.17 -14.34 3.51
C ALA A 133 -0.22 -15.38 4.10
N ILE A 134 1.04 -15.39 3.65
CA ILE A 134 2.10 -16.24 4.21
C ILE A 134 2.27 -15.98 5.71
N LEU A 135 2.34 -14.71 6.12
CA LEU A 135 2.48 -14.31 7.52
C LEU A 135 1.33 -14.86 8.39
N ILE A 136 0.08 -14.75 7.91
CA ILE A 136 -1.09 -15.26 8.62
C ILE A 136 -1.06 -16.79 8.69
N MET A 137 -0.79 -17.46 7.56
CA MET A 137 -0.72 -18.93 7.46
C MET A 137 0.35 -19.52 8.39
N GLU A 138 1.55 -18.95 8.41
CA GLU A 138 2.63 -19.36 9.34
C GLU A 138 2.25 -19.11 10.81
N ALA A 139 1.58 -17.99 11.10
CA ALA A 139 1.13 -17.69 12.47
C ALA A 139 0.13 -18.74 12.98
N ILE A 140 -0.80 -19.19 12.13
CA ILE A 140 -1.81 -20.21 12.47
C ILE A 140 -1.30 -21.65 12.33
N GLY A 141 0.00 -21.84 12.09
CA GLY A 141 0.66 -23.14 12.13
C GLY A 141 0.76 -23.89 10.79
N MET A 142 0.46 -23.24 9.66
CA MET A 142 0.73 -23.81 8.34
C MET A 142 2.19 -23.59 7.96
N ASN A 143 2.87 -24.65 7.52
CA ASN A 143 4.24 -24.56 7.03
C ASN A 143 4.23 -24.06 5.58
N MET A 144 4.72 -22.83 5.36
CA MET A 144 4.77 -22.17 4.05
C MET A 144 6.15 -22.23 3.39
N GLY A 145 7.07 -23.03 3.93
CA GLY A 145 8.41 -23.24 3.41
C GLY A 145 9.43 -22.22 3.93
N SER A 146 10.67 -22.65 4.11
CA SER A 146 11.71 -21.85 4.77
C SER A 146 12.03 -20.54 4.04
N LYS A 147 12.05 -20.51 2.70
CA LYS A 147 12.30 -19.26 1.95
C LYS A 147 11.26 -18.18 2.23
N ASN A 148 9.99 -18.56 2.31
CA ASN A 148 8.92 -17.62 2.63
C ASN A 148 9.01 -17.17 4.10
N LYS A 149 9.23 -18.12 5.01
CA LYS A 149 9.36 -17.87 6.45
C LYS A 149 10.51 -16.93 6.79
N ASP A 150 11.66 -17.08 6.13
CA ASP A 150 12.82 -16.22 6.34
C ASP A 150 12.48 -14.74 6.11
N ILE A 151 11.67 -14.45 5.08
CA ILE A 151 11.28 -13.08 4.70
C ILE A 151 10.39 -12.44 5.77
N ILE A 152 9.50 -13.22 6.39
CA ILE A 152 8.50 -12.72 7.36
C ILE A 152 8.88 -12.96 8.82
N SER A 153 10.02 -13.61 9.08
CA SER A 153 10.47 -14.08 10.39
C SER A 153 10.34 -13.04 11.51
N LYS A 154 10.94 -11.85 11.32
CA LYS A 154 10.89 -10.75 12.30
C LYS A 154 9.47 -10.28 12.61
N ASP A 155 8.65 -10.13 11.56
CA ASP A 155 7.27 -9.70 11.70
C ASP A 155 6.42 -10.77 12.39
N LEU A 156 6.65 -12.04 12.06
CA LEU A 156 5.99 -13.19 12.66
C LEU A 156 6.31 -13.30 14.14
N GLU A 157 7.59 -13.32 14.52
CA GLU A 157 8.03 -13.42 15.91
C GLU A 157 7.44 -12.31 16.78
N ALA A 158 7.42 -11.06 16.28
CA ALA A 158 6.94 -9.92 17.04
C ALA A 158 5.41 -9.82 17.14
N ASN A 159 4.64 -10.48 16.27
CA ASN A 159 3.19 -10.25 16.16
C ASN A 159 2.35 -11.56 16.14
N LYS A 160 2.96 -12.73 16.35
CA LYS A 160 2.30 -14.04 16.20
C LYS A 160 0.98 -14.15 16.96
N ASP A 161 0.99 -13.84 18.25
CA ASP A 161 -0.20 -13.98 19.12
C ASP A 161 -1.33 -13.04 18.68
N ASP A 162 -0.98 -11.82 18.27
CA ASP A 162 -1.94 -10.85 17.74
C ASP A 162 -2.58 -11.33 16.44
N ILE A 163 -1.78 -11.91 15.53
CA ILE A 163 -2.23 -12.47 14.26
C ILE A 163 -3.19 -13.64 14.51
N ILE A 164 -2.83 -14.56 15.40
CA ILE A 164 -3.69 -15.70 15.76
C ILE A 164 -5.01 -15.21 16.35
N ALA A 165 -4.97 -14.26 17.29
CA ALA A 165 -6.17 -13.71 17.91
C ALA A 165 -7.09 -13.04 16.88
N THR A 166 -6.52 -12.22 15.99
CA THR A 166 -7.25 -11.53 14.92
C THR A 166 -7.84 -12.53 13.91
N TYR A 167 -7.06 -13.52 13.50
CA TYR A 167 -7.54 -14.57 12.61
C TYR A 167 -8.70 -15.34 13.23
N ASN A 168 -8.57 -15.81 14.47
CA ASN A 168 -9.64 -16.55 15.15
C ASN A 168 -10.93 -15.72 15.31
N LYS A 169 -10.81 -14.42 15.57
CA LYS A 169 -11.96 -13.50 15.70
C LYS A 169 -12.68 -13.28 14.38
N PHE A 170 -11.96 -13.25 13.25
CA PHE A 170 -12.50 -12.89 11.94
C PHE A 170 -12.34 -13.99 10.88
N LYS A 171 -12.16 -15.24 11.29
CA LYS A 171 -11.82 -16.37 10.41
C LYS A 171 -12.79 -16.54 9.23
N ASP A 172 -14.08 -16.32 9.46
CA ASP A 172 -15.12 -16.49 8.43
C ASP A 172 -15.14 -15.32 7.42
N LYS A 173 -14.38 -14.25 7.70
CA LYS A 173 -14.23 -13.06 6.86
C LYS A 173 -12.84 -12.94 6.23
N ILE A 174 -11.84 -13.63 6.77
CA ILE A 174 -10.47 -13.65 6.24
C ILE A 174 -10.32 -14.85 5.30
N ILE A 175 -10.17 -14.56 4.01
CA ILE A 175 -10.06 -15.55 2.94
C ILE A 175 -8.59 -15.66 2.56
N LEU A 176 -7.99 -16.82 2.86
CA LEU A 176 -6.61 -17.15 2.56
C LEU A 176 -6.51 -17.97 1.26
N PRO A 177 -5.36 -17.98 0.58
CA PRO A 177 -5.14 -18.78 -0.61
C PRO A 177 -5.29 -20.28 -0.34
N LYS A 178 -5.83 -21.01 -1.31
CA LYS A 178 -5.88 -22.48 -1.33
C LYS A 178 -4.73 -23.08 -2.12
N ASP A 179 -4.26 -22.33 -3.10
CA ASP A 179 -3.18 -22.71 -4.00
C ASP A 179 -2.28 -21.52 -4.35
N LEU A 180 -1.02 -21.82 -4.66
CA LEU A 180 0.06 -20.87 -4.90
C LEU A 180 0.86 -21.30 -6.12
N VAL A 181 1.56 -20.35 -6.73
CA VAL A 181 2.47 -20.58 -7.85
C VAL A 181 3.92 -20.50 -7.38
N ILE A 182 4.71 -21.53 -7.67
CA ILE A 182 6.14 -21.59 -7.43
C ILE A 182 6.93 -21.75 -8.73
N LYS A 183 8.23 -21.45 -8.70
CA LYS A 183 9.17 -21.87 -9.76
C LYS A 183 9.65 -23.30 -9.50
N GLU A 184 9.60 -24.14 -10.52
CA GLU A 184 10.13 -25.50 -10.50
C GLU A 184 10.66 -25.86 -11.90
N ASN A 185 11.86 -26.45 -11.97
CA ASN A 185 12.46 -26.98 -13.22
C ASN A 185 12.44 -26.04 -14.43
N GLY A 186 12.65 -24.74 -14.22
CA GLY A 186 12.68 -23.74 -15.30
C GLY A 186 11.31 -23.23 -15.76
N GLY A 187 10.22 -23.66 -15.11
CA GLY A 187 8.86 -23.16 -15.33
C GLY A 187 8.15 -22.85 -14.00
N THR A 188 6.83 -22.82 -14.05
CA THR A 188 5.96 -22.65 -12.88
C THR A 188 5.16 -23.89 -12.57
N LYS A 189 4.83 -24.05 -11.29
CA LYS A 189 3.97 -25.12 -10.80
C LYS A 189 2.97 -24.56 -9.80
N ASN A 190 1.73 -25.00 -9.92
CA ASN A 190 0.70 -24.73 -8.92
C ASN A 190 0.79 -25.79 -7.83
N ILE A 191 0.74 -25.35 -6.58
CA ILE A 191 0.79 -26.20 -5.39
C ILE A 191 -0.33 -25.79 -4.44
N SER A 192 -0.86 -26.73 -3.66
CA SER A 192 -1.76 -26.37 -2.57
C SER A 192 -0.98 -25.71 -1.43
N THR A 193 -1.66 -24.90 -0.62
CA THR A 193 -1.04 -24.30 0.57
C THR A 193 -0.66 -25.34 1.62
N GLU A 194 -1.34 -26.49 1.67
CA GLU A 194 -1.00 -27.61 2.55
C GLU A 194 0.35 -28.26 2.19
N GLU A 195 0.74 -28.21 0.92
CA GLU A 195 2.00 -28.79 0.44
C GLU A 195 3.14 -27.78 0.36
N ALA A 196 2.88 -26.48 0.59
CA ALA A 196 3.86 -25.41 0.46
C ALA A 196 5.16 -25.69 1.23
N GLY A 197 5.05 -26.22 2.45
CA GLY A 197 6.18 -26.59 3.30
C GLY A 197 7.12 -27.66 2.73
N LYS A 198 6.69 -28.42 1.71
CA LYS A 198 7.54 -29.40 1.00
C LYS A 198 8.54 -28.71 0.05
N TYR A 199 8.29 -27.45 -0.30
CA TYR A 199 9.07 -26.70 -1.26
C TYR A 199 9.89 -25.61 -0.56
N ASN A 200 11.21 -25.63 -0.74
CA ASN A 200 12.10 -24.60 -0.20
C ASN A 200 12.29 -23.46 -1.21
N THR A 201 11.19 -22.86 -1.67
CA THR A 201 11.17 -21.83 -2.72
C THR A 201 10.19 -20.71 -2.37
N ILE A 202 10.28 -19.60 -3.10
CA ILE A 202 9.35 -18.48 -2.95
C ILE A 202 8.04 -18.82 -3.67
N THR A 203 6.91 -18.55 -3.01
CA THR A 203 5.58 -18.58 -3.62
C THR A 203 5.32 -17.20 -4.22
N GLY A 204 5.31 -17.12 -5.55
CA GLY A 204 5.33 -15.85 -6.27
C GLY A 204 3.97 -15.30 -6.67
N ASP A 205 2.93 -16.14 -6.75
CA ASP A 205 1.56 -15.70 -7.09
C ASP A 205 0.51 -16.62 -6.46
N ILE A 206 -0.75 -16.22 -6.51
CA ILE A 206 -1.90 -17.08 -6.17
C ILE A 206 -2.25 -18.01 -7.33
N GLY A 207 -2.68 -19.23 -7.02
CA GLY A 207 -3.08 -20.21 -8.02
C GLY A 207 -4.52 -20.00 -8.54
N PRO A 208 -4.93 -20.76 -9.57
CA PRO A 208 -6.23 -20.64 -10.22
C PRO A 208 -7.43 -20.87 -9.30
N GLU A 209 -7.33 -21.74 -8.29
CA GLU A 209 -8.44 -21.98 -7.36
C GLU A 209 -8.70 -20.75 -6.48
N THR A 210 -7.62 -20.16 -5.97
CA THR A 210 -7.64 -18.93 -5.19
C THR A 210 -8.14 -17.76 -6.04
N VAL A 211 -7.69 -17.63 -7.29
CA VAL A 211 -8.19 -16.62 -8.23
C VAL A 211 -9.69 -16.74 -8.39
N LYS A 212 -10.21 -17.96 -8.59
CA LYS A 212 -11.65 -18.18 -8.73
C LYS A 212 -12.41 -17.74 -7.48
N GLU A 213 -11.98 -18.17 -6.29
CA GLU A 213 -12.64 -17.80 -5.03
C GLU A 213 -12.59 -16.30 -4.76
N PHE A 214 -11.45 -15.66 -5.00
CA PHE A 214 -11.31 -14.21 -4.86
C PHE A 214 -12.24 -13.48 -5.83
N SER A 215 -12.34 -13.96 -7.07
CA SER A 215 -13.24 -13.41 -8.07
C SER A 215 -14.70 -13.51 -7.63
N ASP A 216 -15.12 -14.68 -7.12
CA ASP A 216 -16.48 -14.93 -6.65
C ASP A 216 -16.88 -13.99 -5.49
N VAL A 217 -15.93 -13.57 -4.64
CA VAL A 217 -16.17 -12.61 -3.56
C VAL A 217 -16.17 -11.18 -4.08
N ILE A 218 -15.21 -10.81 -4.93
CA ILE A 218 -15.10 -9.47 -5.52
C ILE A 218 -16.40 -9.12 -6.25
N MET A 219 -16.93 -10.03 -7.07
CA MET A 219 -18.15 -9.81 -7.86
C MET A 219 -19.42 -9.62 -7.02
N LYS A 220 -19.40 -9.96 -5.73
CA LYS A 220 -20.53 -9.78 -4.79
C LYS A 220 -20.42 -8.47 -3.99
N CYS A 221 -19.25 -7.84 -3.97
CA CYS A 221 -19.00 -6.65 -3.16
C CYS A 221 -19.33 -5.38 -3.95
N LYS A 222 -19.82 -4.36 -3.24
CA LYS A 222 -20.09 -3.04 -3.84
C LYS A 222 -18.90 -2.10 -3.72
N THR A 223 -18.02 -2.35 -2.75
CA THR A 223 -16.80 -1.59 -2.56
C THR A 223 -15.61 -2.55 -2.47
N ILE A 224 -14.57 -2.29 -3.27
CA ILE A 224 -13.31 -3.02 -3.25
C ILE A 224 -12.19 -2.06 -2.89
N ILE A 225 -11.41 -2.39 -1.88
CA ILE A 225 -10.18 -1.68 -1.51
C ILE A 225 -8.99 -2.58 -1.82
N ALA A 226 -8.23 -2.27 -2.88
CA ALA A 226 -7.05 -3.05 -3.25
C ALA A 226 -5.77 -2.41 -2.69
N ASN A 227 -5.05 -3.13 -1.84
CA ASN A 227 -3.77 -2.73 -1.28
C ASN A 227 -2.66 -3.74 -1.65
N GLY A 228 -2.17 -3.59 -2.87
CA GLY A 228 -1.06 -4.35 -3.45
C GLY A 228 -1.48 -5.62 -4.19
N PRO A 229 -0.58 -6.14 -5.03
CA PRO A 229 -0.86 -7.21 -5.96
C PRO A 229 -0.85 -8.60 -5.28
N PRO A 230 -1.65 -9.57 -5.75
CA PRO A 230 -1.60 -10.94 -5.25
C PRO A 230 -0.25 -11.64 -5.39
N GLY A 231 0.51 -11.31 -6.44
CA GLY A 231 1.81 -11.88 -6.74
C GLY A 231 2.91 -10.86 -7.02
N ILE A 232 4.10 -11.36 -7.33
CA ILE A 232 5.29 -10.62 -7.76
C ILE A 232 5.09 -10.25 -9.23
N PHE A 233 4.21 -9.27 -9.49
CA PHE A 233 3.73 -8.95 -10.83
C PHE A 233 4.83 -8.45 -11.79
N GLU A 234 5.97 -8.01 -11.24
CA GLU A 234 7.17 -7.64 -11.99
C GLU A 234 7.85 -8.85 -12.63
N ASP A 235 7.67 -10.06 -12.08
CA ASP A 235 8.15 -11.31 -12.66
C ASP A 235 7.08 -11.90 -13.57
N GLU A 236 7.43 -12.12 -14.85
CA GLU A 236 6.47 -12.53 -15.86
C GLU A 236 5.80 -13.86 -15.57
N VAL A 237 6.45 -14.73 -14.80
CA VAL A 237 5.90 -16.05 -14.44
C VAL A 237 4.99 -16.00 -13.20
N PHE A 238 4.94 -14.87 -12.49
CA PHE A 238 4.21 -14.69 -11.23
C PHE A 238 3.18 -13.55 -11.28
N ARG A 239 2.63 -13.28 -12.48
CA ARG A 239 1.71 -12.17 -12.70
C ARG A 239 0.31 -12.58 -13.15
N ASP A 240 0.06 -13.86 -13.39
CA ASP A 240 -1.19 -14.30 -14.01
C ASP A 240 -2.38 -14.17 -13.05
N GLY A 241 -2.20 -14.52 -11.76
CA GLY A 241 -3.19 -14.29 -10.73
C GLY A 241 -3.45 -12.80 -10.53
N THR A 242 -2.40 -11.99 -10.47
CA THR A 242 -2.54 -10.51 -10.41
C THR A 242 -3.30 -9.95 -11.61
N LYS A 243 -3.00 -10.41 -12.83
CA LYS A 243 -3.70 -10.00 -14.05
C LYS A 243 -5.16 -10.43 -14.05
N ALA A 244 -5.46 -11.63 -13.56
CA ALA A 244 -6.83 -12.14 -13.50
C ALA A 244 -7.67 -11.28 -12.55
N ILE A 245 -7.18 -11.02 -11.34
CA ILE A 245 -7.86 -10.17 -10.35
C ILE A 245 -8.01 -8.72 -10.85
N LYS A 246 -7.00 -8.16 -11.52
CA LYS A 246 -7.05 -6.79 -12.07
C LYS A 246 -8.14 -6.59 -13.14
N LYS A 247 -8.61 -7.65 -13.81
CA LYS A 247 -9.61 -7.55 -14.88
C LYS A 247 -11.05 -7.45 -14.37
N LEU A 248 -11.27 -7.71 -13.08
CA LEU A 248 -12.56 -7.58 -12.39
C LEU A 248 -12.81 -6.13 -12.00
#